data_AF-A0A1M4XT31-F1
#
_entry.id   AF-A0A1M4XT31-F1
#
_cell.length_a   1.000
_cell.length_b   1.000
_cell.length_c   1.000
_cell.angle_alpha   90.00
_cell.angle_beta   90.00
_cell.angle_gamma   90.00
#
_symmetry.space_group_name_H-M   'P 1'
#
loop_
_entity.id
_entity.type
_entity.pdbx_description
1 polymer ?
#
loop_
_entity_poly.entity_id
_entity_poly.type
_entity_poly.pdbx_seq_one_letter_code
_entity_poly.pdbx_strand_id
1 'polypeptide(L)' 'MSYRAESLAHVWVIAVRRERLGNIPEGDIRNQGYSSVKAYREAFERDIQLLGPGCRMWVVEFELARQF' A
#
# COMPACT_ATOMS: atom_id res chain seq x y z
N MET A 1 -20.25 16.29 12.57
CA MET A 1 -19.19 16.76 11.64
C MET A 1 -19.37 16.04 10.31
N SER A 2 -19.72 16.74 9.22
CA SER A 2 -19.70 16.10 7.90
C SER A 2 -18.26 16.12 7.38
N TYR A 3 -17.62 14.95 7.29
CA TYR A 3 -16.33 14.81 6.62
C TYR A 3 -16.57 14.95 5.12
N ARG A 4 -16.14 16.07 4.52
CA ARG A 4 -16.13 16.21 3.06
C ARG A 4 -14.78 15.67 2.58
N ALA A 5 -14.80 14.46 2.03
CA ALA A 5 -13.63 13.88 1.38
C ALA A 5 -13.41 14.61 0.05
N GLU A 6 -12.46 15.54 0.01
CA GLU A 6 -12.03 16.16 -1.24
C GLU A 6 -10.98 15.26 -1.91
N SER A 7 -11.11 15.08 -3.22
CA SER A 7 -10.14 14.28 -3.99
C SER A 7 -8.80 15.01 -4.06
N LEU A 8 -7.72 14.31 -3.73
CA LEU A 8 -6.37 14.88 -3.71
C LEU A 8 -5.66 14.75 -5.07
N ALA A 9 -5.91 13.66 -5.80
CA ALA A 9 -5.35 13.40 -7.11
C ALA A 9 -6.13 12.32 -7.87
N HIS A 10 -5.91 12.25 -9.18
CA HIS A 10 -6.22 11.10 -10.02
C HIS A 10 -4.92 10.35 -10.35
N VAL A 11 -5.02 9.03 -10.42
CA VAL A 11 -3.89 8.14 -10.75
C VAL A 11 -4.28 7.16 -11.85
N TRP A 12 -3.31 6.76 -12.66
CA TRP A 12 -3.43 5.65 -13.61
C TRP A 12 -2.91 4.38 -12.96
N VAL A 13 -3.74 3.35 -12.85
CA VAL A 13 -3.25 2.03 -12.42
C VAL A 13 -2.50 1.39 -13.57
N ILE A 14 -1.22 1.08 -13.35
CA ILE A 14 -0.33 0.51 -14.37
C ILE A 14 -0.14 -1.00 -14.19
N ALA A 15 -0.26 -1.50 -12.96
CA ALA A 15 -0.20 -2.93 -12.69
C ALA A 15 -0.99 -3.29 -11.43
N VAL A 16 -1.57 -4.49 -11.43
CA VAL A 16 -2.21 -5.08 -10.26
C VAL A 16 -1.74 -6.51 -10.14
N ARG A 17 -1.21 -6.88 -8.97
CA ARG A 17 -0.80 -8.25 -8.68
C ARG A 17 -1.24 -8.67 -7.28
N ARG A 18 -1.17 -9.98 -7.03
CA ARG A 18 -1.53 -10.56 -5.75
C ARG A 18 -0.32 -11.24 -5.12
N GLU A 19 0.12 -10.70 -3.99
CA GLU A 19 1.33 -11.15 -3.28
C GLU A 19 1.01 -11.58 -1.87
N ARG A 20 1.89 -12.40 -1.26
CA ARG A 20 1.79 -12.65 0.20
C ARG A 20 2.42 -11.50 0.95
N LEU A 21 1.79 -11.05 2.04
CA LEU A 21 2.28 -9.94 2.86
C LEU A 21 3.77 -10.10 3.26
N GLY A 22 4.18 -11.31 3.63
CA GLY A 22 5.57 -11.61 4.00
C GLY A 22 6.56 -11.61 2.83
N ASN A 23 6.09 -11.67 1.58
CA ASN A 23 6.89 -11.83 0.37
C ASN A 23 6.91 -10.58 -0.53
N ILE A 24 6.30 -9.47 -0.10
CA ILE A 24 6.32 -8.25 -0.90
C ILE A 24 7.77 -7.77 -1.07
N PRO A 25 8.21 -7.51 -2.31
CA PRO A 25 9.55 -7.01 -2.60
C PRO A 25 9.88 -5.72 -1.82
N GLU A 26 11.12 -5.58 -1.38
CA GLU A 26 11.56 -4.37 -0.66
C GLU A 26 11.41 -3.09 -1.51
N GLY A 27 11.57 -3.18 -2.83
CA GLY A 27 11.35 -2.07 -3.74
C GLY A 27 9.92 -1.51 -3.66
N ASP A 28 8.93 -2.39 -3.62
CA ASP A 28 7.51 -2.00 -3.50
C ASP A 28 7.22 -1.35 -2.15
N ILE A 29 7.82 -1.88 -1.09
CA ILE A 29 7.71 -1.34 0.27
C ILE A 29 8.25 0.09 0.31
N ARG A 30 9.40 0.32 -0.31
CA ARG A 30 10.00 1.66 -0.42
C ARG A 30 9.16 2.60 -1.29
N ASN A 31 8.61 2.10 -2.41
CA ASN A 31 7.73 2.88 -3.29
C ASN A 31 6.45 3.33 -2.59
N GLN A 32 5.97 2.58 -1.60
CA GLN A 32 4.84 2.97 -0.76
C GLN A 32 5.22 4.03 0.30
N GLY A 33 6.50 4.35 0.46
CA GLY A 33 7.00 5.36 1.38
C GLY A 33 7.49 4.82 2.72
N TYR A 34 7.58 3.49 2.90
CA TYR A 34 8.16 2.92 4.10
C TYR A 34 9.69 2.94 4.05
N SER A 35 10.32 3.28 5.17
CA SER A 35 11.77 3.37 5.31
C SER A 35 12.47 2.01 5.34
N SER A 36 11.74 0.93 5.65
CA SER A 36 12.28 -0.45 5.69
C SER A 36 11.16 -1.50 5.65
N VAL A 37 11.52 -2.75 5.35
CA VAL A 37 10.63 -3.92 5.46
C VAL A 37 10.09 -4.10 6.88
N LYS A 38 10.90 -3.77 7.89
CA LYS A 38 10.49 -3.85 9.30
C LYS A 38 9.38 -2.84 9.61
N ALA A 39 9.56 -1.57 9.23
CA ALA A 39 8.57 -0.52 9.44
C ALA A 39 7.24 -0.83 8.72
N TYR A 40 7.33 -1.41 7.52
CA TYR A 40 6.17 -1.92 6.79
C TYR A 40 5.43 -3.00 7.57
N ARG A 41 6.13 -4.04 8.03
CA ARG A 41 5.53 -5.13 8.81
C ARG A 41 4.89 -4.63 10.10
N GLU A 42 5.58 -3.78 10.85
CA GLU A 42 5.06 -3.21 12.10
C GLU A 42 3.78 -2.39 11.88
N ALA A 43 3.71 -1.60 10.79
CA ALA A 43 2.50 -0.86 10.44
C ALA A 43 1.32 -1.79 10.13
N PHE A 44 1.57 -2.85 9.35
CA PHE A 44 0.53 -3.84 9.03
C PHE A 44 0.10 -4.67 10.24
N GLU A 45 1.03 -5.04 11.12
CA GLU A 45 0.72 -5.72 12.39
C GLU A 45 -0.10 -4.82 13.32
N ARG A 46 0.21 -3.52 13.38
CA ARG A 46 -0.52 -2.57 14.23
C ARG A 46 -1.92 -2.28 13.72
N ASP A 47 -2.03 -1.95 12.43
CA ASP A 47 -3.27 -1.47 11.83
C ASP A 47 -4.17 -2.62 11.38
N ILE A 48 -3.59 -3.80 11.11
CA ILE A 48 -4.29 -5.00 10.66
C ILE A 48 -3.83 -6.24 11.44
N GLN A 49 -3.99 -6.19 12.77
CA GLN A 49 -3.67 -7.25 13.76
C GLN A 49 -4.17 -8.67 13.40
N LEU A 50 -4.99 -8.82 12.36
CA LEU A 50 -5.60 -10.06 11.90
C LEU A 50 -4.89 -10.71 10.70
N LEU A 51 -3.93 -10.04 10.05
CA LEU A 51 -3.29 -10.59 8.85
C LEU A 51 -1.92 -11.19 9.17
N GLY A 52 -1.87 -12.53 9.19
CA GLY A 52 -0.61 -13.27 9.24
C GLY A 52 0.22 -13.09 7.96
N PRO A 53 1.52 -13.42 7.99
CA PRO A 53 2.45 -13.22 6.86
C PRO A 53 2.06 -13.98 5.58
N GLY A 54 1.23 -15.02 5.71
CA GLY A 54 0.68 -15.78 4.58
C GLY A 54 -0.53 -15.14 3.91
N CYS A 55 -1.08 -14.05 4.46
CA CYS A 55 -2.22 -13.37 3.88
C CYS A 55 -1.89 -12.83 2.48
N ARG A 56 -2.82 -12.99 1.54
CA ARG A 56 -2.66 -12.47 0.18
C ARG A 56 -3.18 -11.05 0.09
N MET A 57 -2.30 -10.13 -0.28
CA MET A 57 -2.54 -8.72 -0.49
C MET A 57 -2.63 -8.42 -1.99
N TRP A 58 -3.45 -7.43 -2.34
CA TRP A 58 -3.38 -6.80 -3.66
C TRP A 58 -2.33 -5.70 -3.62
N VAL A 59 -1.35 -5.78 -4.51
CA VAL A 59 -0.36 -4.73 -4.74
C VAL A 59 -0.77 -4.01 -6.01
N VAL A 60 -0.97 -2.70 -5.90
CA VAL A 60 -1.42 -1.83 -6.99
C VAL A 60 -0.32 -0.81 -7.25
N GLU A 61 0.25 -0.87 -8.45
CA GLU A 61 1.17 0.16 -8.93
C GLU A 61 0.39 1.17 -9.75
N PHE A 62 0.72 2.44 -9.54
CA PHE A 62 0.06 3.53 -10.22
C PHE A 62 1.02 4.67 -10.52
N GLU A 63 0.67 5.47 -11.51
CA GLU A 63 1.32 6.73 -11.83
C GLU A 63 0.36 7.90 -11.60
N LEU A 64 0.89 9.06 -11.23
CA LEU A 64 0.09 10.26 -11.05
C LEU A 64 -0.47 10.72 -12.40
N ALA A 65 -1.81 10.77 -12.52
CA ALA A 65 -2.47 11.26 -13.72
C ALA A 65 -2.68 12.78 -13.67
N ARG A 66 -3.16 13.27 -12.53
CA ARG A 66 -3.49 14.68 -12.30
C ARG A 66 -3.55 14.97 -10.80
N GLN A 67 -3.06 16.12 -10.38
CA GLN A 67 -3.23 16.65 -9.03
C GLN A 67 -4.18 17.87 -9.05
N PHE A 68 -4.93 18.07 -7.96
CA PHE A 68 -5.85 19.21 -7.79
C PHE A 68 -5.22 20.36 -7.03
#